data_AF-A0AAW6EBD1-F1
#
_entry.id   AF-A0AAW6EBD1-F1
#
_cell.length_a   1.000
_cell.length_b   1.000
_cell.length_c   1.000
_cell.angle_alpha   90.00
_cell.angle_beta   90.00
_cell.angle_gamma   90.00
#
_symmetry.space_group_name_H-M   'P 1'
#
loop_
_entity.id
_entity.type
_entity.pdbx_description
1 polymer ?
#
loop_
_entity_poly.entity_id
_entity_poly.type
_entity_poly.pdbx_seq_one_letter_code
_entity_poly.pdbx_strand_id
1 'polypeptide(L)'
;MSKKAKAEIADESAVVITDAVLAENQAKLDSYEKSIKAVQERRRKVIIDSKLYTYDKLSQLYGGAEGQALLDAVTAEHTLIGKLTASGMTYEQIGELADDSSADADNSTDESYSEKYGKQMSFSETDHSYSE
;
A
#
# COMPACT_ATOMS: atom_id res chain seq x y z
N MET A 1 -0.50 57.79 54.60
CA MET A 1 -1.20 57.22 53.43
C MET A 1 -2.69 57.07 53.78
N SER A 2 -3.60 57.64 52.99
CA SER A 2 -5.04 57.48 53.18
C SER A 2 -5.50 56.05 52.84
N LYS A 3 -6.55 55.55 53.49
CA LYS A 3 -7.15 54.23 53.18
C LYS A 3 -7.54 54.10 51.70
N LYS A 4 -7.96 55.21 51.06
CA LYS A 4 -8.32 55.25 49.63
C LYS A 4 -7.12 55.00 48.71
N ALA A 5 -5.99 55.66 48.98
CA ALA A 5 -4.76 55.50 48.19
C ALA A 5 -4.18 54.08 48.29
N LYS A 6 -4.34 53.41 49.44
CA LYS A 6 -3.87 52.02 49.62
C LYS A 6 -4.72 51.01 48.83
N ALA A 7 -6.02 51.29 48.65
CA ALA A 7 -6.92 50.44 47.86
C ALA A 7 -6.65 50.56 46.36
N GLU A 8 -6.40 51.78 45.88
CA GLU A 8 -6.08 52.07 44.47
C GLU A 8 -4.77 51.41 44.02
N ILE A 9 -3.72 51.48 44.83
CA ILE A 9 -2.43 50.80 44.57
C ILE A 9 -2.61 49.26 44.53
N ALA A 10 -3.47 48.71 45.40
CA ALA A 10 -3.72 47.28 45.42
C ALA A 10 -4.48 46.81 44.17
N ASP A 11 -5.45 47.60 43.71
CA ASP A 11 -6.23 47.32 42.50
C ASP A 11 -5.36 47.38 41.24
N GLU A 12 -4.54 48.44 41.08
CA GLU A 12 -3.56 48.53 39.98
C GLU A 12 -2.57 47.37 39.99
N SER A 13 -2.07 46.97 41.16
CA SER A 13 -1.15 45.83 41.26
C SER A 13 -1.82 44.49 40.88
N ALA A 14 -3.10 44.31 41.19
CA ALA A 14 -3.84 43.11 40.82
C ALA A 14 -4.06 43.04 39.31
N VAL A 15 -4.39 44.17 38.66
CA VAL A 15 -4.55 44.28 37.20
C VAL A 15 -3.24 43.94 36.46
N VAL A 16 -2.11 44.48 36.93
CA VAL A 16 -0.79 44.20 36.32
C VAL A 16 -0.42 42.72 36.45
N ILE A 17 -0.72 42.08 37.59
CA ILE A 17 -0.49 40.65 37.79
C ILE A 17 -1.38 39.82 36.85
N THR A 18 -2.65 40.20 36.67
CA THR A 18 -3.56 39.47 35.75
C THR A 18 -3.12 39.59 34.30
N ASP A 19 -2.68 40.76 33.85
CA ASP A 19 -2.22 40.96 32.47
C ASP A 19 -0.94 40.18 32.18
N ALA A 20 -0.01 40.13 33.14
CA ALA A 20 1.21 39.34 33.01
C ALA A 20 0.90 37.83 32.89
N VAL A 21 -0.03 37.32 33.70
CA VAL A 21 -0.46 35.92 33.65
C VAL A 21 -1.16 35.60 32.33
N LEU A 22 -2.00 36.50 31.82
CA LEU A 22 -2.66 36.33 30.52
C LEU A 22 -1.64 36.29 29.37
N ALA A 23 -0.66 37.19 29.37
CA ALA A 23 0.41 37.21 28.36
C ALA A 23 1.27 35.94 28.40
N GLU A 24 1.62 35.45 29.60
CA GLU A 24 2.35 34.19 29.76
C GLU A 24 1.54 33.00 29.21
N ASN A 25 0.25 32.96 29.52
CA ASN A 25 -0.63 31.90 29.03
C ASN A 25 -0.78 31.94 27.51
N GLN A 26 -0.89 33.13 26.91
CA GLN A 26 -0.92 33.26 25.45
C GLN A 26 0.38 32.74 24.82
N ALA A 27 1.54 33.10 25.37
CA ALA A 27 2.82 32.60 24.87
C ALA A 27 2.94 31.07 24.97
N LYS A 28 2.40 30.46 26.03
CA LYS A 28 2.34 28.99 26.17
C LYS A 28 1.42 28.37 25.12
N LEU A 29 0.24 28.94 24.90
CA LEU A 29 -0.71 28.47 23.89
C LEU A 29 -0.08 28.51 22.48
N ASP A 30 0.58 29.62 22.14
CA ASP A 30 1.26 29.77 20.84
C ASP A 30 2.38 28.73 20.67
N SER A 31 3.16 28.49 21.74
CA SER A 31 4.21 27.48 21.77
C SER A 31 3.65 26.06 21.59
N TYR A 32 2.56 25.74 22.30
CA TYR A 32 1.88 24.46 22.16
C TYR A 32 1.32 24.27 20.75
N GLU A 33 0.64 25.27 20.19
CA GLU A 33 0.10 25.20 18.83
C GLU A 33 1.22 24.94 17.80
N LYS A 34 2.35 25.66 17.92
CA LYS A 34 3.52 25.45 17.06
C LYS A 34 4.08 24.04 17.19
N SER A 35 4.20 23.53 18.40
CA SER A 35 4.71 22.17 18.65
C SER A 35 3.77 21.09 18.09
N ILE A 36 2.46 21.26 18.24
CA ILE A 36 1.45 20.34 17.74
C ILE A 36 1.49 20.28 16.21
N LYS A 37 1.55 21.44 15.54
CA LYS A 37 1.67 21.51 14.07
C LYS A 37 2.92 20.79 13.58
N ALA A 38 4.07 21.06 14.20
CA ALA A 38 5.34 20.42 13.83
C ALA A 38 5.31 18.88 13.99
N VAL A 39 4.71 18.39 15.08
CA VAL A 39 4.56 16.94 15.29
C VAL A 39 3.61 16.32 14.26
N GLN A 40 2.49 16.98 13.95
CA GLN A 40 1.56 16.50 12.93
C GLN A 40 2.18 16.45 11.54
N GLU A 41 2.99 17.43 11.17
CA GLU A 41 3.76 17.43 9.91
C GLU A 41 4.77 16.29 9.84
N ARG A 42 5.55 16.08 10.91
CA ARG A 42 6.48 14.94 11.00
C ARG A 42 5.75 13.61 10.88
N ARG A 43 4.61 13.45 11.58
CA ARG A 43 3.78 12.25 11.49
C ARG A 43 3.26 12.01 10.08
N ARG A 44 2.77 13.07 9.40
CA ARG A 44 2.31 12.98 8.00
C ARG A 44 3.43 12.53 7.08
N LYS A 45 4.62 13.11 7.21
CA LYS A 45 5.80 12.74 6.42
C LYS A 45 6.14 11.26 6.59
N VAL A 46 6.29 10.80 7.84
CA VAL A 46 6.59 9.39 8.14
C VAL A 46 5.56 8.44 7.54
N ILE A 47 4.27 8.78 7.63
CA ILE A 47 3.20 7.96 7.04
C ILE A 47 3.33 7.90 5.51
N ILE A 48 3.60 9.01 4.84
CA ILE A 48 3.74 9.06 3.39
C ILE A 48 4.97 8.26 2.95
N ASP A 49 6.11 8.50 3.58
CA ASP A 49 7.37 7.79 3.27
C ASP A 49 7.20 6.27 3.47
N SER A 50 6.53 5.86 4.55
CA SER A 50 6.27 4.43 4.82
C SER A 50 5.32 3.82 3.79
N LYS A 51 4.28 4.54 3.36
CA LYS A 51 3.35 4.08 2.32
C LYS A 51 4.06 3.92 0.98
N LEU A 52 4.90 4.89 0.61
CA LEU A 52 5.70 4.83 -0.61
C LEU A 52 6.69 3.67 -0.58
N TYR A 53 7.37 3.44 0.55
CA TYR A 53 8.28 2.30 0.72
C TYR A 53 7.56 0.96 0.51
N THR A 54 6.41 0.76 1.14
CA THR A 54 5.64 -0.49 0.98
C THR A 54 5.12 -0.65 -0.45
N TYR A 55 4.66 0.44 -1.07
CA TYR A 55 4.19 0.43 -2.45
C TYR A 55 5.32 0.08 -3.43
N ASP A 56 6.50 0.68 -3.28
CA ASP A 56 7.69 0.39 -4.09
C ASP A 56 8.12 -1.08 -3.95
N LYS A 57 8.09 -1.62 -2.73
CA LYS A 57 8.36 -3.05 -2.49
C LYS A 57 7.35 -3.97 -3.15
N LEU A 58 6.06 -3.64 -3.10
CA LEU A 58 5.03 -4.39 -3.82
C LEU A 58 5.26 -4.29 -5.33
N SER A 59 5.46 -3.10 -5.88
CA SER A 59 5.74 -2.89 -7.30
C SER A 59 6.90 -3.75 -7.78
N GLN A 60 8.01 -3.80 -7.03
CA GLN A 60 9.17 -4.64 -7.34
C GLN A 60 8.83 -6.14 -7.40
N LEU A 61 8.01 -6.65 -6.46
CA LEU A 61 7.58 -8.05 -6.47
C LEU A 61 6.75 -8.40 -7.71
N TYR A 62 6.00 -7.43 -8.24
CA TYR A 62 5.18 -7.56 -9.45
C TYR A 62 5.88 -7.02 -10.71
N GLY A 63 7.21 -7.10 -10.78
CA GLY A 63 7.98 -6.76 -11.98
C GLY A 63 7.99 -5.26 -12.35
N GLY A 64 7.79 -4.38 -11.37
CA GLY A 64 7.71 -2.93 -11.57
C GLY A 64 6.33 -2.44 -11.98
N ALA A 65 5.28 -3.26 -11.84
CA ALA A 65 3.91 -2.82 -12.09
C ALA A 65 3.49 -1.70 -11.11
N GLU A 66 2.73 -0.73 -11.61
CA GLU A 66 2.26 0.41 -10.84
C GLU A 66 0.77 0.68 -11.06
N GLY A 67 0.16 1.43 -10.14
CA GLY A 67 -1.22 1.91 -10.23
C GLY A 67 -2.23 0.77 -10.35
N GLN A 68 -3.10 0.86 -11.35
CA GLN A 68 -4.15 -0.13 -11.57
C GLN A 68 -3.57 -1.50 -11.96
N ALA A 69 -2.46 -1.54 -12.71
CA ALA A 69 -1.84 -2.81 -13.12
C ALA A 69 -1.34 -3.61 -11.91
N LEU A 70 -0.74 -2.93 -10.93
CA LEU A 70 -0.34 -3.56 -9.67
C LEU A 70 -1.56 -4.07 -8.89
N LEU A 71 -2.64 -3.28 -8.84
CA LEU A 71 -3.87 -3.67 -8.16
C LEU A 71 -4.52 -4.89 -8.82
N ASP A 72 -4.56 -4.93 -10.15
CA ASP A 72 -5.13 -6.04 -10.92
C ASP A 72 -4.30 -7.32 -10.70
N ALA A 73 -2.96 -7.21 -10.73
CA ALA A 73 -2.06 -8.34 -10.49
C ALA A 73 -2.24 -8.93 -9.08
N VAL A 74 -2.20 -8.09 -8.04
CA VAL A 74 -2.43 -8.50 -6.65
C VAL A 74 -3.81 -9.13 -6.47
N THR A 75 -4.84 -8.57 -7.11
CA THR A 75 -6.21 -9.08 -7.03
C THR A 75 -6.34 -10.45 -7.70
N ALA A 76 -5.70 -10.63 -8.85
CA ALA A 76 -5.67 -11.91 -9.56
C ALA A 76 -5.00 -13.01 -8.72
N GLU A 77 -3.83 -12.71 -8.13
CA GLU A 77 -3.14 -13.65 -7.24
C GLU A 77 -3.96 -13.97 -5.99
N HIS A 78 -4.54 -12.96 -5.35
CA HIS A 78 -5.39 -13.18 -4.17
C HIS A 78 -6.59 -14.07 -4.49
N THR A 79 -7.19 -13.89 -5.69
CA THR A 79 -8.29 -14.74 -6.17
C THR A 79 -7.82 -16.18 -6.41
N LEU A 80 -6.63 -16.37 -6.99
CA LEU A 80 -6.07 -17.70 -7.22
C LEU A 80 -5.78 -18.43 -5.91
N ILE A 81 -5.13 -17.75 -4.97
CA ILE A 81 -4.88 -18.27 -3.60
C ILE A 81 -6.21 -18.65 -2.93
N GLY A 82 -7.25 -17.83 -3.08
CA GLY A 82 -8.60 -18.14 -2.57
C GLY A 82 -9.19 -19.43 -3.15
N LYS A 83 -8.96 -19.71 -4.44
CA LYS A 83 -9.41 -20.97 -5.08
C LYS A 83 -8.61 -22.18 -4.59
N LEU A 84 -7.29 -22.05 -4.44
CA LEU A 84 -6.41 -23.14 -3.99
C LEU A 84 -6.67 -23.49 -2.51
N THR A 85 -6.87 -22.48 -1.67
CA THR A 85 -7.26 -22.70 -0.27
C THR A 85 -8.65 -23.34 -0.17
N ALA A 86 -9.60 -22.95 -1.02
CA ALA A 86 -10.91 -23.59 -1.10
C ALA A 86 -10.85 -25.06 -1.57
N SER A 87 -9.84 -25.46 -2.35
CA SER A 87 -9.60 -26.86 -2.69
C SER A 87 -8.89 -27.65 -1.59
N GLY A 88 -8.67 -27.04 -0.41
CA GLY A 88 -8.08 -27.70 0.76
C GLY A 88 -6.55 -27.58 0.84
N MET A 89 -5.92 -26.77 -0.01
CA MET A 89 -4.47 -26.53 0.08
C MET A 89 -4.12 -25.56 1.21
N THR A 90 -3.01 -25.84 1.88
CA THR A 90 -2.42 -24.93 2.87
C THR A 90 -1.58 -23.84 2.18
N TYR A 91 -1.32 -22.74 2.87
CA TYR A 91 -0.48 -21.66 2.33
C TYR A 91 0.95 -22.13 2.04
N GLU A 92 1.47 -23.05 2.85
CA GLU A 92 2.79 -23.66 2.66
C GLU A 92 2.86 -24.44 1.34
N GLN A 93 1.87 -25.31 1.07
CA GLN A 93 1.79 -26.07 -0.17
C GLN A 93 1.61 -25.17 -1.41
N ILE A 94 0.88 -24.07 -1.26
CA ILE A 94 0.73 -23.08 -2.35
C ILE A 94 2.07 -22.37 -2.61
N GLY A 95 2.84 -22.06 -1.56
CA GLY A 95 4.18 -21.47 -1.67
C GLY A 95 5.16 -22.39 -2.39
N GLU A 96 5.19 -23.69 -2.04
CA GLU A 96 6.04 -24.69 -2.71
C GLU A 96 5.77 -24.75 -4.22
N LEU A 97 4.50 -24.67 -4.65
CA LEU A 97 4.16 -24.66 -6.07
C LEU A 97 4.61 -23.38 -6.81
N ALA A 98 4.67 -22.25 -6.12
CA ALA A 98 5.08 -20.99 -6.72
C ALA A 98 6.61 -20.92 -6.92
N ASP A 99 7.38 -21.50 -5.99
CA ASP A 99 8.84 -21.52 -6.04
C ASP A 99 9.40 -22.47 -7.11
N ASP A 100 8.74 -23.61 -7.36
CA ASP A 100 9.17 -24.62 -8.36
C ASP A 100 9.06 -24.14 -9.83
N SER A 101 8.43 -22.99 -10.07
CA SER A 101 8.29 -22.39 -11.41
C SER A 101 9.59 -21.73 -11.94
N SER A 102 10.68 -21.70 -11.15
CA SER A 102 11.95 -21.05 -11.54
C SER A 102 12.93 -21.94 -12.31
N ALA A 103 12.53 -23.14 -12.75
CA ALA A 103 13.37 -23.97 -13.60
C ALA A 103 13.33 -23.47 -15.05
N ASP A 104 14.36 -22.70 -15.44
CA ASP A 104 14.84 -22.44 -16.79
C ASP A 104 14.01 -23.08 -17.94
N ALA A 105 12.93 -22.41 -18.35
CA ALA A 105 12.44 -22.58 -19.70
C ALA A 105 13.36 -21.74 -20.61
N ASP A 106 14.54 -22.28 -20.91
CA ASP A 106 15.39 -21.84 -22.02
C ASP A 106 14.60 -22.03 -23.33
N ASN A 107 13.74 -21.07 -23.63
CA ASN A 107 13.12 -20.93 -24.93
C ASN A 107 14.12 -20.25 -25.86
N SER A 108 15.24 -20.92 -26.14
CA SER A 108 16.05 -20.65 -27.31
C SER A 108 15.21 -21.00 -28.55
N THR A 109 14.39 -20.05 -28.98
CA THR A 109 13.78 -20.03 -30.32
C THR A 109 14.88 -19.94 -31.38
N ASP A 110 15.42 -21.09 -31.79
CA ASP A 110 15.96 -21.28 -33.14
C ASP A 110 14.85 -21.88 -34.02
N GLU A 111 13.87 -21.04 -34.35
CA GLU A 111 12.81 -21.40 -35.29
C GLU A 111 13.28 -21.08 -36.73
N SER A 112 14.18 -21.93 -37.23
CA SER A 112 14.48 -22.09 -38.66
C SER A 112 14.19 -23.53 -39.08
N TYR A 113 12.93 -23.97 -38.99
CA TYR A 113 12.48 -25.18 -39.69
C TYR A 113 11.03 -25.09 -40.19
N SER A 114 10.72 -24.01 -40.90
CA SER A 114 9.53 -23.92 -41.74
C SER A 114 9.69 -24.73 -43.04
N GLU A 115 9.69 -26.07 -42.99
CA GLU A 115 9.37 -26.94 -44.15
C GLU A 115 9.53 -28.43 -43.82
N LYS A 116 8.52 -29.10 -43.22
CA LYS A 116 8.36 -30.56 -43.47
C LYS A 116 7.05 -31.25 -43.11
N TYR A 117 6.00 -30.57 -42.65
CA TYR A 117 4.74 -31.27 -42.33
C TYR A 117 3.50 -30.52 -42.83
N GLY A 118 3.47 -30.25 -44.14
CA GLY A 118 2.22 -29.93 -44.86
C GLY A 118 1.32 -31.15 -45.07
N LYS A 119 1.12 -31.99 -44.04
CA LYS A 119 0.23 -33.15 -44.14
C LYS A 119 -1.09 -32.80 -43.45
N GLN A 120 -2.00 -32.22 -44.23
CA GLN A 120 -3.39 -32.05 -43.84
C GLN A 120 -3.97 -33.41 -43.44
N MET A 121 -4.45 -33.54 -42.20
CA MET A 121 -5.24 -34.68 -41.76
C MET A 121 -6.61 -34.58 -42.43
N SER A 122 -6.82 -35.34 -43.50
CA SER A 122 -8.14 -35.51 -44.12
C SER A 122 -8.92 -36.52 -43.26
N PHE A 123 -10.00 -36.05 -42.62
CA PHE A 123 -10.99 -36.92 -42.01
C PHE A 123 -12.03 -37.26 -43.08
N SER A 124 -12.02 -38.49 -43.60
CA SER A 124 -13.15 -39.01 -44.36
C SER A 124 -14.08 -39.73 -43.39
N GLU A 125 -15.27 -39.16 -43.15
CA GLU A 125 -16.38 -39.88 -42.52
C GLU A 125 -16.75 -41.06 -43.42
N THR A 126 -16.55 -42.27 -42.90
CA THR A 126 -17.15 -43.47 -43.48
C THR A 126 -18.49 -43.65 -42.80
N ASP A 127 -19.58 -43.39 -43.53
CA ASP A 127 -20.94 -43.69 -43.09
C ASP A 127 -21.06 -45.20 -42.85
N HIS A 128 -20.97 -45.62 -41.59
CA HIS A 128 -21.38 -46.95 -41.19
C HIS A 128 -22.89 -46.95 -41.00
N SER A 129 -23.61 -47.29 -42.06
CA SER A 129 -25.06 -47.54 -42.02
C SER A 129 -25.32 -48.77 -41.15
N TYR A 130 -25.83 -48.56 -39.94
CA TYR A 130 -26.43 -49.63 -39.14
C TYR A 130 -27.86 -49.83 -39.63
N SER A 131 -28.09 -50.93 -40.35
CA SER A 131 -29.42 -51.49 -40.58
C SER A 131 -29.61 -52.68 -39.65
N GLU A 132 -30.70 -52.65 -38.87
CA GLU A 132 -31.38 -53.84 -38.38
C GLU A 132 -32.88 -53.69 -38.66
#